data_AF-A0A967KEM1-F1
#
_entry.id   AF-A0A967KEM1-F1
#
_cell.length_a   1.000
_cell.length_b   1.000
_cell.length_c   1.000
_cell.angle_alpha   90.00
_cell.angle_beta   90.00
_cell.angle_gamma   90.00
#
_symmetry.space_group_name_H-M   'P 1'
#
loop_
_entity.id
_entity.type
_entity.pdbx_description
1 polymer ?
#
loop_
_entity_poly.entity_id
_entity_poly.type
_entity_poly.pdbx_seq_one_letter_code
_entity_poly.pdbx_strand_id
1 'polypeptide(L)' 'MYDLPDDWHARYRDRVRQVTRADAHAAGRRRIHPEEFAVVVVGDAEAIRAPLEALELGPVVVEEAP' A
#
# COMPACT_ATOMS: atom_id res chain seq x y z
N MET A 1 14.91 -1.45 -23.96
CA MET A 1 14.83 -2.64 -23.08
C MET A 1 15.54 -2.27 -21.78
N TYR A 2 15.03 -2.64 -20.61
CA TYR A 2 15.36 -2.04 -19.30
C TYR A 2 16.79 -2.29 -18.75
N ASP A 3 17.78 -2.56 -19.60
CA ASP A 3 19.20 -2.81 -19.23
C ASP A 3 19.36 -3.83 -18.09
N LEU A 4 18.59 -4.92 -18.17
CA LEU A 4 18.61 -5.98 -17.17
C LEU A 4 19.58 -7.08 -17.61
N PRO A 5 20.29 -7.73 -16.67
CA PRO A 5 21.10 -8.90 -16.97
C PRO A 5 20.28 -10.03 -17.61
N ASP A 6 20.90 -10.83 -18.46
CA ASP A 6 20.26 -11.95 -19.17
C ASP A 6 19.58 -12.96 -18.22
N ASP A 7 20.12 -13.10 -17.00
CA ASP A 7 19.63 -14.01 -15.96
C ASP A 7 18.56 -13.40 -15.02
N TRP A 8 18.19 -12.13 -15.24
CA TRP A 8 17.38 -11.35 -14.30
C TRP A 8 16.07 -12.06 -13.93
N HIS A 9 15.36 -12.60 -14.93
CA HIS A 9 14.09 -13.28 -14.72
C HIS A 9 14.24 -14.56 -13.91
N ALA A 10 15.30 -15.34 -14.15
CA ALA A 10 15.59 -16.56 -13.40
C ALA A 10 15.90 -16.23 -11.94
N ARG A 11 16.80 -15.25 -11.70
CA ARG A 11 17.21 -14.83 -10.35
C ARG A 11 16.10 -14.14 -9.58
N TYR A 12 15.25 -13.36 -10.24
CA TYR A 12 14.09 -12.75 -9.59
C TYR A 12 13.13 -13.82 -9.06
N ARG A 13 12.77 -14.80 -9.91
CA ARG A 13 11.91 -15.92 -9.50
C ARG A 13 12.49 -16.70 -8.33
N ASP A 14 13.78 -17.01 -8.37
CA ASP A 14 14.42 -17.79 -7.31
C ASP A 14 14.46 -17.01 -5.98
N ARG A 15 14.71 -15.70 -6.02
CA ARG A 15 14.62 -14.82 -4.84
C ARG A 15 13.20 -14.79 -4.24
N VAL A 16 12.16 -14.69 -5.07
CA VAL A 16 10.77 -14.68 -4.58
C VAL A 16 10.43 -16.00 -3.89
N ARG A 17 10.89 -17.15 -4.41
CA ARG A 17 10.66 -18.46 -3.80
C ARG A 17 11.38 -18.66 -2.46
N GLN A 18 12.46 -17.94 -2.23
CA GLN A 18 13.25 -18.02 -1.00
C GLN A 18 12.67 -17.17 0.14
N VAL A 19 11.68 -16.30 -0.13
CA VAL A 19 11.08 -15.45 0.89
C VAL A 19 10.46 -16.31 1.99
N THR A 20 10.93 -16.11 3.21
CA THR A 20 10.38 -16.77 4.39
C THR A 20 9.29 -15.91 5.06
N ARG A 21 8.56 -16.52 6.00
CA ARG A 21 7.60 -15.77 6.85
C ARG A 21 8.29 -14.67 7.66
N ALA A 22 9.49 -14.93 8.15
CA ALA A 22 10.27 -13.95 8.90
C ALA A 22 10.66 -12.76 8.03
N ASP A 23 11.07 -13.00 6.79
CA ASP A 23 11.42 -11.94 5.83
C ASP A 23 10.20 -11.08 5.51
N ALA A 24 9.05 -11.69 5.24
CA ALA A 24 7.81 -10.99 4.96
C ALA A 24 7.36 -10.13 6.17
N HIS A 25 7.44 -10.69 7.38
CA HIS A 25 7.10 -9.95 8.60
C HIS A 25 8.06 -8.77 8.86
N ALA A 26 9.36 -8.97 8.67
CA ALA A 26 10.36 -7.91 8.81
C ALA A 26 10.16 -6.79 7.77
N ALA A 27 9.86 -7.15 6.51
CA ALA A 27 9.55 -6.20 5.46
C ALA A 27 8.27 -5.41 5.77
N GLY A 28 7.22 -6.09 6.25
CA GLY A 28 5.98 -5.47 6.70
C GLY A 28 6.23 -4.40 7.76
N ARG A 29 6.91 -4.77 8.86
CA ARG A 29 7.27 -3.81 9.92
C ARG A 29 8.10 -2.62 9.44
N ARG A 30 8.89 -2.77 8.38
CA ARG A 30 9.76 -1.71 7.87
C ARG A 30 9.02 -0.73 6.95
N ARG A 31 7.90 -1.14 6.33
CA ARG A 31 7.27 -0.41 5.23
C ARG A 31 5.81 -0.05 5.47
N ILE A 32 5.14 -0.77 6.35
CA ILE A 32 3.79 -0.45 6.78
C ILE A 32 3.95 0.48 7.98
N HIS A 33 3.58 1.74 7.77
CA HIS A 33 3.56 2.81 8.76
C HIS A 33 2.08 3.19 8.96
N PRO A 34 1.36 2.54 9.90
CA PRO A 34 -0.07 2.76 10.08
C PRO A 34 -0.44 4.23 10.30
N GLU A 35 0.42 4.97 10.99
CA GLU A 35 0.32 6.39 11.27
C GLU A 35 0.51 7.31 10.04
N GLU A 36 1.06 6.79 8.93
CA GLU A 36 1.31 7.53 7.69
C GLU A 36 0.42 7.03 6.53
N PHE A 37 -0.62 6.26 6.81
CA PHE A 37 -1.49 5.73 5.76
C PHE A 37 -2.38 6.80 5.12
N ALA A 38 -2.36 6.85 3.80
CA ALA A 38 -3.36 7.55 3.00
C ALA A 38 -4.45 6.57 2.56
N VAL A 39 -5.71 6.87 2.92
CA VAL A 39 -6.89 6.08 2.54
C VAL A 39 -7.73 6.91 1.57
N VAL A 40 -7.96 6.37 0.37
CA VAL A 40 -8.81 7.01 -0.65
C VAL A 40 -10.13 6.25 -0.74
N VAL A 41 -11.23 6.96 -0.56
CA VAL A 41 -12.59 6.42 -0.66
C VAL A 41 -13.31 7.14 -1.79
N VAL A 42 -13.98 6.37 -2.66
CA VAL A 42 -14.72 6.89 -3.81
C VAL A 42 -16.21 6.68 -3.60
N GLY A 43 -17.00 7.75 -3.69
CA GLY A 43 -18.45 7.72 -3.52
C GLY A 43 -19.05 9.12 -3.40
N ASP A 44 -20.32 9.19 -3.01
CA ASP A 44 -20.99 10.44 -2.66
C ASP A 44 -20.42 10.99 -1.35
N ALA A 45 -19.71 12.11 -1.44
CA ALA A 45 -19.03 12.74 -0.31
C ALA A 45 -20.00 13.13 0.82
N GLU A 46 -21.22 13.56 0.48
CA GLU A 46 -22.23 13.96 1.47
C GLU A 46 -22.72 12.74 2.28
N ALA A 47 -22.88 11.60 1.61
CA ALA A 47 -23.34 10.37 2.24
C ALA A 47 -22.27 9.69 3.12
N ILE A 48 -20.99 9.82 2.76
CA ILE A 48 -19.91 9.02 3.39
C ILE A 48 -19.00 9.79 4.35
N ARG A 49 -18.99 11.14 4.34
CA ARG A 49 -18.09 11.93 5.19
C ARG A 49 -18.30 11.64 6.68
N ALA A 50 -19.54 11.78 7.16
CA ALA A 50 -19.86 11.64 8.58
C ALA A 50 -19.46 10.26 9.17
N PRO A 51 -19.81 9.11 8.53
CA PRO A 51 -19.35 7.82 9.04
C PRO A 51 -17.84 7.63 8.96
N LEU A 52 -17.12 8.25 8.01
CA LEU A 52 -15.66 8.18 7.96
C LEU A 52 -14.99 8.98 9.09
N GLU A 53 -15.49 10.17 9.39
CA GLU A 53 -15.00 10.98 10.52
C GLU A 53 -15.22 10.27 11.85
N ALA A 54 -16.34 9.56 12.01
CA ALA A 54 -16.65 8.78 13.21
C ALA A 54 -15.71 7.58 13.45
N LEU A 55 -14.94 7.15 12.45
CA LEU A 55 -13.94 6.09 12.62
C LEU A 55 -12.62 6.59 13.21
N GLU A 56 -12.44 7.92 13.33
CA GLU A 56 -11.27 8.55 13.94
C GLU A 56 -9.93 8.09 13.31
N LEU A 57 -9.94 7.76 12.01
CA LEU A 57 -8.77 7.26 11.29
C LEU A 57 -7.77 8.35 10.89
N GLY A 58 -8.17 9.61 10.99
CA GLY A 58 -7.41 10.76 10.54
C GLY A 58 -8.30 11.85 9.92
N PRO A 59 -7.69 12.95 9.42
CA PRO A 59 -8.44 14.02 8.77
C PRO A 59 -9.08 13.55 7.46
N VAL A 60 -10.36 13.85 7.26
CA VAL A 60 -11.10 13.54 6.02
C VAL A 60 -11.10 14.76 5.10
N VAL A 61 -10.36 14.64 3.99
CA VAL A 61 -10.30 15.63 2.90
C VAL A 61 -11.16 15.13 1.74
N VAL A 62 -11.96 16.01 1.15
CA VAL A 62 -12.77 15.71 -0.03
C VAL A 62 -12.09 16.36 -1.23
N GLU A 63 -11.71 15.54 -2.19
CA GLU A 63 -11.13 15.95 -3.47
C GLU A 63 -12.13 15.62 -4.58
N GLU A 64 -12.47 16.60 -5.41
CA GLU A 64 -13.26 16.35 -6.61
C GLU A 64 -12.35 15.83 -7.72
N ALA A 65 -12.81 14.79 -8.43
CA ALA A 65 -12.09 14.32 -9.60
C ALA A 65 -12.08 15.43 -10.68
N PRO A 66 -10.93 15.65 -11.36
CA PRO A 66 -10.81 16.66 -12.41
C PRO A 66 -11.72 16.39 -13.62
#